data_AF-A0A7K2Q6S8-F1
#
_entry.id   AF-A0A7K2Q6S8-F1
#
_cell.length_a   1.000
_cell.length_b   1.000
_cell.length_c   1.000
_cell.angle_alpha   90.00
_cell.angle_beta   90.00
_cell.angle_gamma   90.00
#
_symmetry.space_group_name_H-M   'P 1'
#
loop_
_entity.id
_entity.type
_entity.pdbx_description
1 polymer ?
#
loop_
_entity_poly.entity_id
_entity_poly.type
_entity_poly.pdbx_seq_one_letter_code
_entity_poly.pdbx_strand_id
1 'polypeptide(L)'
;MARVQVTDLVVVLPGILGSRLADAEGRALWDLSGPALLRGLRGFGGSVGALRLPKDTGDGDPGDGVVPVGLMPDLHALPGIWHPVDGYTDLLRWLERHFTLSVSDNLLTFPYDWRLSCRHGAERLKGRIDLELERWRASAPERREARVVFLCHGMGGLVARHYAERLGGHEVTRRVITLGTPHHGSLRALADLVDGGGPGEPELGAFARSLPSLHQLAPDHACVEGPG
;
A
#
# COMPACT_ATOMS: atom_id res chain seq x y z
N MET A 1 27.37 -13.21 5.27
CA MET A 1 27.51 -13.04 3.81
C MET A 1 27.66 -11.56 3.51
N ALA A 2 28.44 -11.19 2.49
CA ALA A 2 28.53 -9.80 2.07
C ALA A 2 27.19 -9.32 1.48
N ARG A 3 26.79 -8.07 1.78
CA ARG A 3 25.59 -7.43 1.22
C ARG A 3 25.81 -7.09 -0.25
N VAL A 4 24.78 -7.26 -1.08
CA VAL A 4 24.79 -6.86 -2.50
C VAL A 4 24.68 -5.34 -2.59
N GLN A 5 25.53 -4.72 -3.42
CA GLN A 5 25.54 -3.26 -3.56
C GLN A 5 24.33 -2.76 -4.36
N VAL A 6 23.65 -1.73 -3.85
CA VAL A 6 22.55 -1.03 -4.52
C VAL A 6 22.77 0.48 -4.41
N THR A 7 22.89 1.15 -5.55
CA THR A 7 23.04 2.62 -5.63
C THR A 7 21.76 3.34 -6.04
N ASP A 8 20.73 2.59 -6.44
CA ASP A 8 19.41 3.12 -6.78
C ASP A 8 18.57 3.40 -5.51
N LEU A 9 17.55 4.23 -5.66
CA LEU A 9 16.52 4.42 -4.65
C LEU A 9 15.51 3.27 -4.75
N VAL A 10 15.39 2.45 -3.71
CA VAL A 10 14.41 1.36 -3.64
C VAL A 10 13.18 1.83 -2.89
N VAL A 11 11.99 1.60 -3.45
CA VAL A 11 10.73 2.09 -2.91
C VAL A 11 9.78 0.92 -2.71
N VAL A 12 9.32 0.73 -1.48
CA VAL A 12 8.36 -0.33 -1.12
C VAL A 12 6.94 0.22 -1.11
N LEU A 13 6.08 -0.32 -1.98
CA LEU A 13 4.66 0.04 -2.06
C LEU A 13 3.77 -1.11 -1.56
N PRO A 14 2.94 -0.86 -0.53
CA PRO A 14 2.04 -1.86 -0.01
C PRO A 14 0.81 -2.08 -0.90
N GLY A 15 0.13 -3.20 -0.67
CA GLY A 15 -1.21 -3.48 -1.22
C GLY A 15 -2.32 -2.74 -0.48
N ILE A 16 -3.57 -3.05 -0.86
CA ILE A 16 -4.76 -2.59 -0.13
C ILE A 16 -4.66 -3.04 1.34
N LEU A 17 -5.05 -2.18 2.28
CA LEU A 17 -4.90 -2.37 3.74
C LEU A 17 -3.45 -2.42 4.27
N GLY A 18 -2.44 -2.32 3.40
CA GLY A 18 -1.04 -2.48 3.79
C GLY A 18 -0.35 -1.22 4.36
N SER A 19 -1.06 -0.09 4.41
CA SER A 19 -0.62 1.12 5.11
C SER A 19 -1.47 1.34 6.35
N ARG A 20 -0.84 1.74 7.45
CA ARG A 20 -1.51 2.21 8.66
C ARG A 20 -2.07 3.61 8.43
N LEU A 21 -3.29 3.86 8.92
CA LEU A 21 -3.99 5.13 8.76
C LEU A 21 -4.34 5.73 10.13
N ALA A 22 -4.20 7.05 10.24
CA ALA A 22 -4.59 7.84 11.41
C ALA A 22 -5.41 9.06 10.99
N ASP A 23 -6.19 9.63 11.92
CA ASP A 23 -6.85 10.91 11.71
C ASP A 23 -5.89 12.11 11.91
N ALA A 24 -6.41 13.32 11.71
CA ALA A 24 -5.67 14.57 11.84
C ALA A 24 -5.12 14.81 13.27
N GLU A 25 -5.74 14.21 14.29
CA GLU A 25 -5.27 14.25 15.67
C GLU A 25 -4.26 13.14 15.99
N GLY A 26 -3.91 12.30 15.03
CA GLY A 26 -2.96 11.19 15.18
C GLY A 26 -3.56 9.95 15.86
N ARG A 27 -4.88 9.85 16.00
CA ARG A 27 -5.54 8.65 16.51
C ARG A 27 -5.57 7.59 15.42
N ALA A 28 -5.18 6.36 15.76
CA ALA A 28 -5.15 5.26 14.81
C ALA A 28 -6.57 4.89 14.34
N LEU A 29 -6.79 4.93 13.02
CA LEU A 29 -8.01 4.46 12.37
C LEU A 29 -7.85 3.03 11.82
N TRP A 30 -6.64 2.70 11.36
CA TRP A 30 -6.25 1.38 10.90
C TRP A 30 -4.80 1.10 11.29
N ASP A 31 -4.61 0.31 12.36
CA ASP A 31 -3.31 -0.13 12.85
C ASP A 31 -3.47 -1.46 13.58
N LEU A 32 -2.83 -2.51 13.08
CA LEU A 32 -2.86 -3.86 13.68
C LEU A 32 -1.65 -4.11 14.59
N SER A 33 -0.86 -3.09 14.94
CA SER A 33 0.34 -3.24 15.76
C SER A 33 0.07 -3.14 17.27
N GLY A 34 0.51 -4.16 18.02
CA GLY A 34 0.64 -4.11 19.49
C GLY A 34 -0.69 -4.08 20.29
N PRO A 35 -0.70 -3.48 21.50
CA PRO A 35 -1.87 -3.49 22.40
C PRO A 35 -3.11 -2.75 21.86
N ALA A 36 -3.02 -2.09 20.70
CA ALA A 36 -4.17 -1.59 19.95
C ALA A 36 -5.11 -2.73 19.53
N LEU A 37 -4.60 -3.96 19.34
CA LEU A 37 -5.38 -5.16 19.06
C LEU A 37 -6.35 -5.51 20.22
N LEU A 38 -5.95 -5.28 21.48
CA LEU A 38 -6.81 -5.52 22.66
C LEU A 38 -8.00 -4.55 22.75
N ARG A 39 -7.93 -3.38 22.12
CA ARG A 39 -9.06 -2.44 21.99
C ARG A 39 -9.81 -2.60 20.67
N GLY A 40 -9.11 -2.99 19.60
CA GLY A 40 -9.63 -3.09 18.23
C GLY A 40 -10.33 -4.41 17.88
N LEU A 41 -10.07 -5.52 18.58
CA LEU A 41 -10.76 -6.80 18.31
C LEU A 41 -12.26 -6.77 18.68
N ARG A 42 -12.72 -5.81 19.49
CA ARG A 42 -14.15 -5.51 19.70
C ARG A 42 -14.69 -4.44 18.72
N GLY A 43 -13.85 -3.91 17.83
CA GLY A 43 -14.08 -2.66 17.10
C GLY A 43 -13.87 -2.72 15.60
N PHE A 44 -13.71 -3.89 14.97
CA PHE A 44 -13.65 -3.98 13.50
C PHE A 44 -14.93 -3.42 12.87
N GLY A 45 -16.11 -3.64 13.49
CA GLY A 45 -17.35 -2.99 13.07
C GLY A 45 -17.46 -1.49 13.42
N GLY A 46 -16.68 -1.00 14.40
CA GLY A 46 -16.70 0.40 14.84
C GLY A 46 -15.71 1.32 14.12
N SER A 47 -14.56 0.80 13.65
CA SER A 47 -13.56 1.58 12.90
C SER A 47 -13.89 1.70 11.41
N VAL A 48 -14.66 0.76 10.85
CA VAL A 48 -15.10 0.76 9.45
C VAL A 48 -15.93 2.00 9.11
N GLY A 49 -16.75 2.48 10.05
CA GLY A 49 -17.50 3.72 9.88
C GLY A 49 -16.62 4.96 9.75
N ALA A 50 -15.53 5.03 10.53
CA ALA A 50 -14.58 6.15 10.48
C ALA A 50 -13.68 6.14 9.23
N LEU A 51 -13.50 4.98 8.61
CA LEU A 51 -12.74 4.83 7.38
C LEU A 51 -13.60 5.06 6.12
N ARG A 52 -14.93 5.12 6.25
CA ARG A 52 -15.84 5.23 5.12
C ARG A 52 -15.70 6.59 4.43
N LEU A 53 -15.62 6.56 3.11
CA LEU A 53 -15.51 7.77 2.30
C LEU A 53 -16.90 8.30 1.89
N PRO A 54 -17.02 9.62 1.64
CA PRO A 54 -18.18 10.20 0.98
C PRO A 54 -18.45 9.51 -0.36
N LYS A 55 -19.72 9.44 -0.75
CA LYS A 55 -20.09 9.01 -2.10
C LYS A 55 -19.43 9.92 -3.13
N ASP A 56 -19.07 9.36 -4.27
CA ASP A 56 -18.52 10.09 -5.42
C ASP A 56 -17.22 10.85 -5.13
N THR A 57 -16.42 10.40 -4.15
CA THR A 57 -15.08 10.95 -3.85
C THR A 57 -14.16 11.03 -5.09
N GLY A 58 -14.33 10.12 -6.06
CA GLY A 58 -13.58 10.12 -7.31
C GLY A 58 -12.07 9.94 -7.07
N ASP A 59 -11.26 10.75 -7.75
CA ASP A 59 -9.79 10.75 -7.62
C ASP A 59 -9.26 11.87 -6.71
N GLY A 60 -10.15 12.70 -6.18
CA GLY A 60 -9.79 13.84 -5.33
C GLY A 60 -9.39 13.43 -3.92
N ASP A 61 -8.81 14.39 -3.19
CA ASP A 61 -8.68 14.29 -1.74
C ASP A 61 -10.08 14.51 -1.11
N PRO A 62 -10.59 13.58 -0.28
CA PRO A 62 -11.88 13.72 0.38
C PRO A 62 -11.92 14.82 1.44
N GLY A 63 -10.76 15.34 1.88
CA GLY A 63 -10.67 16.35 2.94
C GLY A 63 -11.06 15.81 4.33
N ASP A 64 -11.00 14.50 4.53
CA ASP A 64 -11.40 13.82 5.77
C ASP A 64 -10.29 13.79 6.84
N GLY A 65 -9.12 14.36 6.53
CA GLY A 65 -7.99 14.49 7.46
C GLY A 65 -7.25 13.19 7.74
N VAL A 66 -7.55 12.11 7.01
CA VAL A 66 -6.88 10.83 7.19
C VAL A 66 -5.53 10.83 6.51
N VAL A 67 -4.51 10.36 7.23
CA VAL A 67 -3.14 10.33 6.75
C VAL A 67 -2.49 8.95 6.90
N PRO A 68 -1.68 8.52 5.92
CA PRO A 68 -0.87 7.32 6.05
C PRO A 68 0.32 7.55 6.99
N VAL A 69 0.50 6.70 8.00
CA VAL A 69 1.52 6.87 9.06
C VAL A 69 2.63 5.81 9.04
N GLY A 70 2.54 4.83 8.16
CA GLY A 70 3.58 3.81 7.99
C GLY A 70 3.04 2.55 7.30
N LEU A 71 3.94 1.64 6.93
CA LEU A 71 3.53 0.32 6.46
C LEU A 71 2.95 -0.49 7.63
N MET A 72 2.07 -1.44 7.31
CA MET A 72 1.55 -2.39 8.28
C MET A 72 2.70 -3.30 8.76
N PRO A 73 3.03 -3.34 10.05
CA PRO A 73 4.05 -4.25 10.53
C PRO A 73 3.54 -5.69 10.55
N ASP A 74 4.46 -6.65 10.59
CA ASP A 74 4.10 -8.04 10.85
C ASP A 74 3.41 -8.16 12.22
N LEU A 75 2.31 -8.92 12.26
CA LEU A 75 1.67 -9.24 13.53
C LEU A 75 2.31 -10.52 14.08
N HIS A 76 3.28 -10.35 14.97
CA HIS A 76 3.80 -11.46 15.76
C HIS A 76 2.83 -11.72 16.93
N ALA A 77 1.97 -12.74 16.79
CA ALA A 77 1.40 -13.36 17.99
C ALA A 77 2.53 -14.04 18.79
N LEU A 78 2.29 -14.32 20.08
CA LEU A 78 3.24 -14.91 21.04
C LEU A 78 4.22 -15.95 20.44
N PRO A 79 5.46 -16.06 20.96
CA PRO A 79 6.47 -17.00 20.44
C PRO A 79 5.91 -18.42 20.31
N GLY A 80 5.85 -18.94 19.08
CA GLY A 80 5.36 -20.30 18.77
C GLY A 80 3.94 -20.40 18.21
N ILE A 81 3.21 -19.29 18.11
CA ILE A 81 1.91 -19.22 17.44
C ILE A 81 2.11 -18.51 16.09
N TRP A 82 1.46 -19.03 15.06
CA TRP A 82 1.64 -18.72 13.62
C TRP A 82 1.70 -17.22 13.28
N HIS A 83 2.12 -16.90 12.05
CA HIS A 83 2.02 -15.56 11.44
C HIS A 83 0.57 -15.31 10.95
N PRO A 84 -0.33 -14.63 11.69
CA PRO A 84 -1.68 -14.37 11.21
C PRO A 84 -1.73 -13.27 10.13
N VAL A 85 -0.73 -12.38 10.09
CA VAL A 85 -0.64 -11.27 9.12
C VAL A 85 0.82 -11.08 8.73
N ASP A 86 1.13 -11.38 7.46
CA ASP A 86 2.38 -11.01 6.82
C ASP A 86 2.31 -9.51 6.45
N GLY A 87 2.96 -8.69 7.27
CA GLY A 87 3.14 -7.26 7.04
C GLY A 87 4.42 -6.99 6.25
N TYR A 88 5.07 -5.86 6.53
CA TYR A 88 6.26 -5.42 5.78
C TYR A 88 7.55 -5.41 6.61
N THR A 89 7.51 -5.72 7.91
CA THR A 89 8.70 -5.57 8.76
C THR A 89 9.80 -6.55 8.36
N ASP A 90 9.46 -7.81 8.15
CA ASP A 90 10.41 -8.87 7.80
C ASP A 90 10.93 -8.72 6.38
N LEU A 91 10.11 -8.19 5.46
CA LEU A 91 10.56 -7.79 4.13
C LEU A 91 11.62 -6.70 4.21
N LEU A 92 11.36 -5.61 4.95
CA LEU A 92 12.32 -4.52 5.10
C LEU A 92 13.62 -4.99 5.75
N ARG A 93 13.52 -5.77 6.84
CA ARG A 93 14.70 -6.37 7.48
C ARG A 93 15.45 -7.28 6.52
N TRP A 94 14.76 -8.06 5.69
CA TRP A 94 15.39 -8.92 4.69
C TRP A 94 16.15 -8.07 3.65
N LEU A 95 15.55 -7.00 3.15
CA LEU A 95 16.21 -6.08 2.22
C LEU A 95 17.47 -5.46 2.82
N GLU A 96 17.41 -4.94 4.05
CA GLU A 96 18.57 -4.35 4.71
C GLU A 96 19.67 -5.39 5.01
N ARG A 97 19.30 -6.64 5.34
CA ARG A 97 20.26 -7.73 5.58
C ARG A 97 21.00 -8.17 4.32
N HIS A 98 20.36 -8.14 3.16
CA HIS A 98 20.90 -8.72 1.93
C HIS A 98 21.47 -7.70 0.94
N PHE A 99 21.02 -6.44 0.99
CA PHE A 99 21.44 -5.37 0.08
C PHE A 99 21.96 -4.17 0.86
N THR A 100 22.77 -3.29 0.28
CA THR A 100 23.19 -2.00 0.87
C THR A 100 22.07 -0.95 0.87
N LEU A 101 20.94 -1.37 1.44
CA LEU A 101 19.73 -0.58 1.66
C LEU A 101 19.61 -0.17 3.12
N SER A 102 19.11 1.04 3.37
CA SER A 102 18.67 1.43 4.71
C SER A 102 17.49 2.40 4.63
N VAL A 103 16.54 2.27 5.56
CA VAL A 103 15.36 3.13 5.63
C VAL A 103 15.71 4.61 5.85
N SER A 104 16.87 4.90 6.45
CA SER A 104 17.38 6.27 6.58
C SER A 104 17.96 6.85 5.29
N ASP A 105 18.22 6.01 4.28
CA ASP A 105 19.07 6.34 3.14
C ASP A 105 18.31 6.14 1.81
N ASN A 106 18.43 4.95 1.21
CA ASN A 106 17.95 4.59 -0.12
C ASN A 106 16.86 3.50 -0.13
N LEU A 107 16.27 3.20 1.02
CA LEU A 107 15.08 2.35 1.13
C LEU A 107 13.88 3.18 1.59
N LEU A 108 13.11 3.68 0.64
CA LEU A 108 11.92 4.45 0.92
C LEU A 108 10.73 3.51 1.17
N THR A 109 10.09 3.64 2.33
CA THR A 109 8.74 3.08 2.52
C THR A 109 7.71 4.09 2.05
N PHE A 110 6.72 3.65 1.27
CA PHE A 110 5.69 4.54 0.74
C PHE A 110 4.30 4.11 1.23
N PRO A 111 3.92 4.43 2.48
CA PRO A 111 2.54 4.26 2.91
C PRO A 111 1.67 5.31 2.21
N TYR A 112 0.51 4.87 1.73
CA TYR A 112 -0.49 5.71 1.08
C TYR A 112 -1.89 5.33 1.56
N ASP A 113 -2.84 6.25 1.40
CA ASP A 113 -4.24 5.98 1.71
C ASP A 113 -4.82 5.01 0.67
N TRP A 114 -4.87 3.74 1.06
CA TRP A 114 -5.36 2.65 0.22
C TRP A 114 -6.88 2.70 0.01
N ARG A 115 -7.60 3.61 0.66
CA ARG A 115 -9.03 3.83 0.40
C ARG A 115 -9.24 4.57 -0.91
N LEU A 116 -8.32 5.47 -1.25
CA LEU A 116 -8.38 6.34 -2.42
C LEU A 116 -7.89 5.65 -3.69
N SER A 117 -8.13 6.27 -4.83
CA SER A 117 -7.82 5.68 -6.13
C SER A 117 -6.31 5.47 -6.34
N CYS A 118 -5.95 4.50 -7.18
CA CYS A 118 -4.56 4.26 -7.58
C CYS A 118 -3.93 5.49 -8.24
N ARG A 119 -4.76 6.34 -8.89
CA ARG A 119 -4.33 7.61 -9.48
C ARG A 119 -3.93 8.61 -8.41
N HIS A 120 -4.77 8.78 -7.39
CA HIS A 120 -4.43 9.61 -6.23
C HIS A 120 -3.11 9.14 -5.59
N GLY A 121 -2.98 7.84 -5.32
CA GLY A 121 -1.74 7.26 -4.78
C GLY A 121 -0.51 7.53 -5.66
N ALA A 122 -0.67 7.52 -6.98
CA ALA A 122 0.42 7.75 -7.92
C ALA A 122 0.87 9.22 -7.97
N GLU A 123 -0.06 10.18 -7.83
CA GLU A 123 0.27 11.60 -7.70
C GLU A 123 1.05 11.89 -6.41
N ARG A 124 0.61 11.27 -5.30
CA ARG A 124 1.35 11.33 -4.03
C ARG A 124 2.72 10.69 -4.15
N LEU A 125 2.83 9.57 -4.88
CA LEU A 125 4.09 8.90 -5.14
C LEU A 125 5.03 9.81 -5.93
N LYS A 126 4.54 10.45 -6.99
CA LYS A 126 5.34 11.38 -7.80
C LYS A 126 6.00 12.46 -6.95
N GLY A 127 5.21 13.19 -6.15
CA GLY A 127 5.74 14.25 -5.30
C GLY A 127 6.80 13.75 -4.31
N ARG A 128 6.64 12.52 -3.80
CA ARG A 128 7.63 11.90 -2.91
C ARG A 128 8.90 11.48 -3.66
N ILE A 129 8.76 10.87 -4.84
CA ILE A 129 9.90 10.40 -5.63
C ILE A 129 10.77 11.55 -6.12
N ASP A 130 10.16 12.64 -6.58
CA ASP A 130 10.89 13.82 -7.07
C ASP A 130 11.85 14.35 -5.98
N LEU A 131 11.37 14.46 -4.73
CA LEU A 131 12.16 14.92 -3.59
C LEU A 131 13.24 13.90 -3.16
N GLU A 132 12.87 12.64 -3.01
CA GLU A 132 13.74 11.62 -2.42
C GLU A 132 14.86 11.19 -3.38
N LEU A 133 14.56 11.12 -4.68
CA LEU A 133 15.54 10.77 -5.70
C LEU A 133 16.57 11.90 -5.88
N GLU A 134 16.12 13.16 -5.87
CA GLU A 134 17.03 14.31 -5.93
C GLU A 134 17.97 14.32 -4.74
N ARG A 135 17.44 14.18 -3.51
CA ARG A 135 18.25 14.06 -2.28
C ARG A 135 19.29 12.94 -2.42
N TRP A 136 18.87 11.77 -2.89
CA TRP A 136 19.76 10.62 -3.00
C TRP A 136 20.86 10.82 -4.05
N ARG A 137 20.54 11.37 -5.21
CA ARG A 137 21.52 11.69 -6.27
C ARG A 137 22.53 12.74 -5.82
N ALA A 138 22.11 13.71 -5.02
CA ALA A 138 22.99 14.76 -4.48
C ALA A 138 23.91 14.25 -3.36
N SER A 139 23.60 13.12 -2.73
CA SER A 139 24.33 12.63 -1.56
C SER A 139 25.77 12.18 -1.84
N ALA A 140 26.09 11.77 -3.07
CA ALA A 140 27.45 11.39 -3.48
C ALA A 140 27.61 11.35 -5.01
N PRO A 141 28.82 11.61 -5.57
CA PRO A 141 29.05 11.64 -7.02
C PRO A 141 28.65 10.36 -7.75
N GLU A 142 28.90 9.19 -7.15
CA GLU A 142 28.59 7.88 -7.73
C GLU A 142 27.08 7.58 -7.82
N ARG A 143 26.24 8.39 -7.16
CA ARG A 143 24.79 8.25 -7.11
C ARG A 143 24.08 9.20 -8.07
N ARG A 144 24.80 10.05 -8.80
CA ARG A 144 24.22 11.05 -9.70
C ARG A 144 23.25 10.45 -10.73
N GLU A 145 23.56 9.25 -11.20
CA GLU A 145 22.75 8.50 -12.18
C GLU A 145 21.78 7.49 -11.53
N ALA A 146 21.59 7.56 -10.21
CA ALA A 146 20.66 6.68 -9.50
C ALA A 146 19.25 6.82 -10.09
N ARG A 147 18.54 5.70 -10.16
CA ARG A 147 17.16 5.59 -10.62
C ARG A 147 16.30 4.97 -9.52
N VAL A 148 15.01 4.84 -9.78
CA VAL A 148 14.05 4.26 -8.84
C VAL A 148 13.80 2.79 -9.18
N VAL A 149 13.84 1.94 -8.16
CA VAL A 149 13.39 0.55 -8.24
C VAL A 149 12.19 0.39 -7.31
N PHE A 150 11.04 0.07 -7.89
CA PHE A 150 9.82 -0.17 -7.11
C PHE A 150 9.71 -1.65 -6.75
N LEU A 151 9.42 -1.91 -5.48
CA LEU A 151 9.00 -3.22 -4.97
C LEU A 151 7.56 -3.11 -4.48
N CYS A 152 6.65 -3.73 -5.21
CA CYS A 152 5.22 -3.50 -5.08
C CYS A 152 4.51 -4.78 -4.66
N HIS A 153 3.63 -4.68 -3.68
CA HIS A 153 2.71 -5.75 -3.31
C HIS A 153 1.28 -5.37 -3.67
N GLY A 154 0.53 -6.31 -4.28
CA GLY A 154 -0.89 -6.13 -4.58
C GLY A 154 -1.17 -4.83 -5.35
N MET A 155 -2.11 -4.05 -4.83
CA MET A 155 -2.52 -2.76 -5.40
C MET A 155 -1.39 -1.73 -5.56
N GLY A 156 -0.33 -1.80 -4.75
CA GLY A 156 0.83 -0.90 -4.87
C GLY A 156 1.52 -0.99 -6.24
N GLY A 157 1.38 -2.12 -6.93
CA GLY A 157 1.91 -2.27 -8.29
C GLY A 157 1.13 -1.48 -9.33
N LEU A 158 -0.18 -1.30 -9.13
CA LEU A 158 -1.01 -0.45 -10.00
C LEU A 158 -0.68 1.03 -9.79
N VAL A 159 -0.43 1.43 -8.54
CA VAL A 159 0.05 2.79 -8.19
C VAL A 159 1.38 3.08 -8.89
N ALA A 160 2.37 2.20 -8.73
CA ALA A 160 3.69 2.37 -9.35
C ALA A 160 3.62 2.35 -10.89
N ARG A 161 2.79 1.46 -11.46
CA ARG A 161 2.54 1.39 -12.90
C ARG A 161 1.92 2.69 -13.43
N HIS A 162 0.89 3.22 -12.75
CA HIS A 162 0.27 4.49 -13.14
C HIS A 162 1.28 5.64 -13.10
N TYR A 163 2.08 5.73 -12.05
CA TYR A 163 3.16 6.70 -11.96
C TYR A 163 4.13 6.60 -13.14
N ALA A 164 4.62 5.39 -13.44
CA ALA A 164 5.59 5.16 -14.51
C ALA A 164 5.01 5.47 -15.90
N GLU A 165 3.82 4.97 -16.20
CA GLU A 165 3.21 5.02 -17.54
C GLU A 165 2.46 6.34 -17.84
N ARG A 166 1.94 7.01 -16.81
CA ARG A 166 1.01 8.15 -16.99
C ARG A 166 1.53 9.47 -16.45
N LEU A 167 2.43 9.45 -15.47
CA LEU A 167 2.93 10.66 -14.78
C LEU A 167 4.38 10.99 -15.12
N GLY A 168 4.91 10.43 -16.22
CA GLY A 168 6.29 10.65 -16.65
C GLY A 168 7.34 9.87 -15.84
N GLY A 169 6.93 9.03 -14.89
CA GLY A 169 7.85 8.31 -14.01
C GLY A 169 8.80 7.34 -14.72
N HIS A 170 8.48 6.92 -15.94
CA HIS A 170 9.34 6.05 -16.75
C HIS A 170 10.76 6.62 -16.99
N GLU A 171 10.94 7.94 -17.00
CA GLU A 171 12.25 8.57 -17.23
C GLU A 171 13.26 8.23 -16.13
N VAL A 172 12.79 8.14 -14.89
CA VAL A 172 13.63 7.91 -13.70
C VAL A 172 13.49 6.52 -13.11
N THR A 173 12.54 5.72 -13.60
CA THR A 173 12.31 4.34 -13.11
C THR A 173 13.24 3.37 -13.81
N ARG A 174 14.02 2.60 -13.04
CA ARG A 174 14.83 1.49 -13.56
C ARG A 174 14.00 0.23 -13.71
N ARG A 175 13.23 -0.14 -12.68
CA ARG A 175 12.44 -1.37 -12.62
C ARG A 175 11.21 -1.20 -11.75
N VAL A 176 10.14 -1.88 -12.13
CA VAL A 176 8.95 -2.12 -11.31
C VAL A 176 8.88 -3.63 -11.06
N ILE A 177 8.95 -4.04 -9.79
CA ILE A 177 8.87 -5.43 -9.35
C ILE A 177 7.52 -5.59 -8.64
N THR A 178 6.65 -6.45 -9.15
CA THR A 178 5.29 -6.66 -8.63
C THR A 178 5.12 -8.04 -8.02
N LEU A 179 4.49 -8.11 -6.85
CA LEU A 179 4.14 -9.32 -6.14
C LEU A 179 2.61 -9.37 -5.99
N GLY A 180 1.96 -10.28 -6.71
CA GLY A 180 0.50 -10.45 -6.63
C GLY A 180 -0.32 -9.23 -7.08
N THR A 181 0.22 -8.39 -7.98
CA THR A 181 -0.49 -7.20 -8.46
C THR A 181 -1.65 -7.58 -9.40
N PRO A 182 -2.90 -7.17 -9.11
CA PRO A 182 -4.06 -7.50 -9.93
C PRO A 182 -4.16 -6.58 -11.16
N HIS A 183 -3.32 -6.81 -12.18
CA HIS A 183 -3.27 -5.97 -13.39
C HIS A 183 -4.58 -5.90 -14.17
N HIS A 184 -5.45 -6.89 -14.00
CA HIS A 184 -6.76 -7.04 -14.64
C HIS A 184 -7.90 -7.14 -13.62
N GLY A 185 -7.68 -6.59 -12.42
CA GLY A 185 -8.62 -6.71 -11.29
C GLY A 185 -8.56 -8.06 -10.57
N SER A 186 -9.48 -8.24 -9.63
CA SER A 186 -9.57 -9.40 -8.74
C SER A 186 -11.03 -9.77 -8.47
N LEU A 187 -11.36 -11.05 -8.61
CA LEU A 187 -12.68 -11.58 -8.24
C LEU A 187 -13.01 -11.32 -6.77
N ARG A 188 -12.00 -11.29 -5.89
CA ARG A 188 -12.20 -10.97 -4.49
C ARG A 188 -12.73 -9.54 -4.31
N ALA A 189 -12.17 -8.58 -5.04
CA ALA A 189 -12.62 -7.20 -4.97
C ALA A 189 -14.07 -7.05 -5.50
N LEU A 190 -14.42 -7.79 -6.55
CA LEU A 190 -15.81 -7.83 -7.03
C LEU A 190 -16.77 -8.42 -5.99
N ALA A 191 -16.40 -9.54 -5.36
CA ALA A 191 -17.19 -10.14 -4.29
C ALA A 191 -17.35 -9.16 -3.10
N ASP A 192 -16.27 -8.49 -2.68
CA ASP A 192 -16.34 -7.48 -1.60
C ASP A 192 -17.26 -6.30 -1.96
N LEU A 193 -17.38 -5.92 -3.24
CA LEU A 193 -18.30 -4.86 -3.69
C LEU A 193 -19.78 -5.32 -3.73
N VAL A 194 -20.01 -6.54 -4.23
CA VAL A 194 -21.35 -7.12 -4.45
C VAL A 194 -21.93 -7.67 -3.14
N ASP A 195 -21.19 -8.59 -2.52
CA ASP A 195 -21.62 -9.35 -1.34
C ASP A 195 -21.23 -8.66 -0.03
N GLY A 196 -20.22 -7.78 -0.06
CA GLY A 196 -19.62 -7.26 1.15
C GLY A 196 -18.89 -8.37 1.91
N GLY A 197 -19.34 -8.64 3.14
CA GLY A 197 -18.89 -9.78 3.95
C GLY A 197 -19.93 -10.90 4.09
N GLY A 198 -21.04 -10.84 3.34
CA GLY A 198 -22.12 -11.83 3.38
C GLY A 198 -23.35 -11.40 4.21
N PRO A 199 -24.35 -12.29 4.36
CA PRO A 199 -25.60 -11.99 5.06
C PRO A 199 -25.34 -11.68 6.54
N GLY A 200 -25.42 -10.41 6.93
CA GLY A 200 -25.21 -9.95 8.30
C GLY A 200 -24.18 -8.83 8.48
N GLU A 201 -23.46 -8.45 7.41
CA GLU A 201 -22.38 -7.46 7.47
C GLU A 201 -22.61 -6.22 6.58
N PRO A 202 -23.75 -5.51 6.72
CA PRO A 202 -24.13 -4.42 5.81
C PRO A 202 -23.15 -3.24 5.84
N GLU A 203 -22.53 -2.96 6.99
CA GLU A 203 -21.53 -1.90 7.15
C GLU A 203 -20.24 -2.19 6.38
N LEU A 204 -19.82 -3.46 6.31
CA LEU A 204 -18.64 -3.84 5.53
C LEU A 204 -18.88 -3.71 4.03
N GLY A 205 -20.06 -4.08 3.55
CA GLY A 205 -20.44 -3.82 2.15
C GLY A 205 -20.55 -2.32 1.85
N ALA A 206 -21.13 -1.53 2.76
CA ALA A 206 -21.23 -0.07 2.60
C ALA A 206 -19.86 0.62 2.59
N PHE A 207 -18.93 0.12 3.40
CA PHE A 207 -17.54 0.55 3.42
C PHE A 207 -16.81 0.15 2.15
N ALA A 208 -16.84 -1.12 1.75
CA ALA A 208 -16.22 -1.62 0.52
C ALA A 208 -16.64 -0.78 -0.70
N ARG A 209 -17.94 -0.53 -0.85
CA ARG A 209 -18.49 0.32 -1.92
C ARG A 209 -18.11 1.79 -1.82
N SER A 210 -17.65 2.26 -0.67
CA SER A 210 -17.16 3.64 -0.53
C SER A 210 -15.74 3.84 -1.02
N LEU A 211 -14.95 2.78 -1.28
CA LEU A 211 -13.54 2.88 -1.61
C LEU A 211 -13.30 3.00 -3.13
N PRO A 212 -12.85 4.17 -3.67
CA PRO A 212 -12.45 4.26 -5.07
C PRO A 212 -11.42 3.21 -5.49
N SER A 213 -10.49 2.82 -4.60
CA SER A 213 -9.51 1.77 -4.88
C SER A 213 -10.16 0.44 -5.21
N LEU A 214 -11.15 0.00 -4.42
CA LEU A 214 -11.76 -1.30 -4.59
C LEU A 214 -12.54 -1.40 -5.90
N HIS A 215 -13.21 -0.31 -6.31
CA HIS A 215 -13.83 -0.21 -7.64
C HIS A 215 -12.80 -0.35 -8.77
N GLN A 216 -11.59 0.20 -8.61
CA GLN A 216 -10.51 0.05 -9.60
C GLN A 216 -9.86 -1.34 -9.61
N LEU A 217 -10.15 -2.17 -8.61
CA LEU A 217 -9.75 -3.57 -8.56
C LEU A 217 -10.82 -4.51 -9.11
N ALA A 218 -11.97 -4.01 -9.55
CA ALA A 218 -12.96 -4.85 -10.23
C ALA A 218 -12.38 -5.42 -11.54
N PRO A 219 -12.65 -6.69 -11.86
CA PRO A 219 -12.19 -7.30 -13.12
C PRO A 219 -12.67 -6.53 -14.35
N ASP A 220 -11.78 -6.37 -15.32
CA ASP A 220 -12.04 -5.75 -16.63
C ASP A 220 -12.32 -6.77 -17.75
N HIS A 221 -12.36 -8.05 -17.39
CA HIS A 221 -12.54 -9.18 -18.31
C HIS A 221 -13.70 -10.06 -17.86
N ALA A 222 -14.28 -10.81 -18.81
CA ALA A 222 -15.31 -11.78 -18.50
C ALA A 222 -14.73 -12.89 -17.63
N CYS A 223 -15.36 -13.15 -16.49
CA CYS A 223 -15.02 -14.26 -15.61
C CYS A 223 -16.00 -15.42 -15.85
N VAL A 224 -15.49 -16.64 -15.95
CA VAL A 224 -16.30 -17.85 -16.06
C VAL A 224 -16.05 -18.69 -14.81
N GLU A 225 -17.11 -19.10 -14.14
CA GLU A 225 -17.02 -20.06 -13.03
C GLU A 225 -16.70 -21.45 -13.60
N GLY A 226 -15.55 -22.01 -13.22
CA GLY A 226 -15.17 -23.37 -13.59
C GLY A 226 -15.93 -24.40 -12.73
N PRO A 227 -16.06 -25.66 -13.18
CA PRO A 227 -16.57 -26.72 -12.31
C PRO A 227 -15.63 -26.87 -11.09
N GLY A 228 -16.22 -26.74 -9.90
CA GLY A 228 -15.54 -26.88 -8.60
C GLY A 228 -15.23 -28.33 -8.22
#